data_AF-A0A2V5VVY4-F1
#
_entry.id   AF-A0A2V5VVY4-F1
#
_cell.length_a   1.000
_cell.length_b   1.000
_cell.length_c   1.000
_cell.angle_alpha   90.00
_cell.angle_beta   90.00
_cell.angle_gamma   90.00
#
_symmetry.space_group_name_H-M   'P 1'
#
loop_
_entity.id
_entity.type
_entity.pdbx_description
1 polymer ?
#
loop_
_entity_poly.entity_id
_entity_poly.type
_entity_poly.pdbx_seq_one_letter_code
_entity_poly.pdbx_strand_id
1 'polypeptide(L)'
;LRGSCEELFHEAGVPSFWLNLRERNEATRLLSEERLERAIGVIYRPETERMSHYFGARLAEQFDAVIHLDETRALEPLERTSTWEKGELPETYPFQV
;
A
#
# COMPACT_ATOMS: atom_id res chain seq x y z
N LEU A 1 -2.69 10.41 2.79
CA LEU A 1 -2.18 11.81 2.66
C LEU A 1 -3.16 12.65 1.81
N ARG A 2 -3.23 13.98 1.97
CA ARG A 2 -4.11 14.78 1.10
C ARG A 2 -3.77 14.64 -0.38
N GLY A 3 -4.77 14.41 -1.23
CA GLY A 3 -4.62 14.18 -2.66
C GLY A 3 -4.06 12.79 -3.02
N SER A 4 -4.03 11.85 -2.07
CA SER A 4 -3.63 10.47 -2.32
C SER A 4 -4.79 9.58 -2.71
N CYS A 5 -4.49 8.46 -3.36
CA CYS A 5 -5.46 7.41 -3.62
C CYS A 5 -6.06 6.83 -2.33
N GLU A 6 -5.27 6.75 -1.26
CA GLU A 6 -5.73 6.27 0.05
C GLU A 6 -6.81 7.18 0.64
N GLU A 7 -6.62 8.51 0.56
CA GLU A 7 -7.64 9.47 1.01
C GLU A 7 -8.92 9.35 0.18
N LEU A 8 -8.79 9.27 -1.14
CA LEU A 8 -9.92 9.07 -2.05
C LEU A 8 -10.72 7.79 -1.72
N PHE A 9 -10.02 6.69 -1.42
CA PHE A 9 -10.69 5.43 -1.07
C PHE A 9 -11.33 5.49 0.32
N HIS A 10 -10.68 6.12 1.30
CA HIS A 10 -11.26 6.33 2.63
C HIS A 10 -12.54 7.17 2.57
N GLU A 11 -12.54 8.25 1.77
CA GLU A 11 -13.70 9.13 1.57
C GLU A 11 -14.87 8.44 0.89
N ALA A 12 -14.65 7.32 0.18
CA ALA A 12 -15.73 6.53 -0.39
C ALA A 12 -16.64 5.90 0.68
N GLY A 13 -16.18 5.81 1.93
CA GLY A 13 -16.97 5.31 3.07
C GLY A 13 -17.31 3.81 2.99
N VAL A 14 -16.66 3.07 2.09
CA VAL A 14 -16.81 1.62 1.93
C VAL A 14 -15.58 0.94 2.52
N PRO A 15 -15.70 0.22 3.66
CA PRO A 15 -14.53 -0.26 4.41
C PRO A 15 -13.64 -1.26 3.65
N SER A 16 -14.23 -2.01 2.72
CA SER A 16 -13.49 -2.95 1.88
C SER A 16 -14.18 -3.11 0.54
N PHE A 17 -13.41 -3.02 -0.53
CA PHE A 17 -13.89 -3.21 -1.88
C PHE A 17 -12.74 -3.62 -2.79
N TRP A 18 -13.09 -4.05 -4.00
CA TRP A 18 -12.12 -4.21 -5.07
C TRP A 18 -12.62 -3.51 -6.32
N LEU A 19 -11.69 -3.07 -7.16
CA LEU A 19 -11.96 -2.43 -8.43
C LEU A 19 -11.27 -3.21 -9.54
N ASN A 20 -12.03 -3.47 -10.60
CA ASN A 20 -11.49 -3.94 -11.87
C ASN A 20 -11.04 -2.73 -12.69
N LEU A 21 -9.73 -2.47 -12.77
CA LEU A 21 -9.19 -1.30 -13.46
C LEU A 21 -9.15 -1.47 -14.99
N ARG A 22 -9.46 -2.68 -15.50
CA ARG A 22 -9.65 -2.90 -16.95
C ARG A 22 -11.02 -2.46 -17.44
N GLU A 23 -11.98 -2.25 -16.54
CA GLU A 23 -13.30 -1.74 -16.92
C GLU A 23 -13.26 -0.26 -17.27
N ARG A 24 -14.03 0.12 -18.29
CA ARG A 24 -14.16 1.52 -18.71
C ARG A 24 -15.35 2.16 -18.03
N ASN A 25 -15.16 2.57 -16.77
CA ASN A 25 -16.16 3.29 -15.99
C ASN A 25 -15.58 4.60 -15.43
N GLU A 26 -16.38 5.34 -14.66
CA GLU A 26 -15.97 6.62 -14.09
C GLU A 26 -14.87 6.48 -13.04
N ALA A 27 -14.90 5.42 -12.21
CA ALA A 27 -13.88 5.15 -11.22
C ALA A 27 -12.51 4.91 -11.88
N THR A 28 -12.44 4.05 -12.91
CA THR A 28 -11.18 3.80 -13.63
C THR A 28 -10.64 5.06 -14.31
N ARG A 29 -11.53 5.92 -14.84
CA ARG A 29 -11.12 7.21 -15.42
C ARG A 29 -10.49 8.10 -14.36
N LEU A 30 -11.12 8.22 -13.20
CA LEU A 30 -10.62 9.02 -12.08
C LEU A 30 -9.28 8.47 -11.54
N LEU A 31 -9.09 7.15 -11.57
CA LEU A 31 -7.84 6.48 -11.16
C LEU A 31 -6.76 6.44 -12.26
N SER A 32 -7.06 6.97 -13.45
CA SER A 32 -6.07 7.21 -14.50
C SER A 32 -5.38 8.58 -14.34
N GLU A 33 -5.94 9.46 -13.49
CA GLU A 33 -5.29 10.73 -13.14
C GLU A 33 -4.12 10.48 -12.19
N GLU A 34 -3.07 11.28 -12.34
CA GLU A 34 -1.90 11.19 -11.45
C GLU A 34 -2.25 11.66 -10.04
N ARG A 35 -2.03 10.78 -9.06
CA ARG A 35 -2.30 11.03 -7.64
C ARG A 35 -1.15 10.48 -6.81
N LEU A 36 -1.10 10.89 -5.54
CA LEU A 36 -0.12 10.32 -4.61
C LEU A 36 -0.52 8.89 -4.25
N GLU A 37 0.39 7.96 -4.43
CA GLU A 37 0.26 6.57 -3.97
C GLU A 37 1.30 6.31 -2.88
N ARG A 38 0.87 5.62 -1.83
CA ARG A 38 1.78 5.13 -0.80
C ARG A 38 2.26 3.73 -1.15
N ALA A 39 3.56 3.55 -1.27
CA ALA A 39 4.21 2.26 -1.45
C ALA A 39 5.24 2.03 -0.34
N ILE A 40 4.89 1.12 0.58
CA ILE A 40 5.78 0.64 1.65
C ILE A 40 6.14 -0.80 1.31
N GLY A 41 7.40 -1.03 0.94
CA GLY A 41 7.95 -2.35 0.65
C GLY A 41 8.56 -3.00 1.89
N VAL A 42 9.81 -3.45 1.76
CA VAL A 42 10.56 -4.15 2.82
C VAL A 42 10.89 -3.24 4.01
N ILE A 43 11.16 -1.96 3.75
CA ILE A 43 11.60 -1.01 4.77
C ILE A 43 10.51 0.04 4.93
N TYR A 44 10.05 0.23 6.17
CA TYR A 44 9.19 1.34 6.56
C TYR A 44 10.01 2.38 7.32
N ARG A 45 10.00 3.64 6.85
CA ARG A 45 10.67 4.79 7.47
C ARG A 45 9.64 5.88 7.82
N PRO A 46 9.03 5.83 9.01
CA PRO A 46 7.95 6.75 9.38
C PRO A 46 8.39 8.21 9.40
N GLU A 47 9.63 8.50 9.80
CA GLU A 47 10.15 9.86 9.95
C GLU A 47 10.23 10.61 8.62
N THR A 48 10.40 9.87 7.52
CA THR A 48 10.51 10.41 6.16
C THR A 48 9.42 9.89 5.24
N GLU A 49 8.29 9.43 5.78
CA GLU A 49 7.27 8.67 5.02
C GLU A 49 6.81 9.39 3.77
N ARG A 50 6.46 10.68 3.87
CA ARG A 50 6.06 11.49 2.71
C ARG A 50 7.12 11.52 1.60
N MET A 51 8.39 11.55 1.97
CA MET A 51 9.50 11.63 1.00
C MET A 51 9.95 10.26 0.50
N SER A 52 9.81 9.22 1.32
CA SER A 52 10.35 7.87 1.06
C SER A 52 9.33 6.89 0.53
N HIS A 53 8.03 7.13 0.77
CA HIS A 53 6.97 6.15 0.52
C HIS A 53 5.81 6.69 -0.28
N TYR A 54 5.75 7.99 -0.60
CA TYR A 54 4.72 8.55 -1.47
C TYR A 54 5.29 8.92 -2.84
N PHE A 55 4.62 8.47 -3.90
CA PHE A 55 5.03 8.67 -5.28
C PHE A 55 3.85 9.13 -6.15
N GLY A 56 4.13 9.81 -7.26
CA GLY A 56 3.11 10.08 -8.27
C GLY A 56 2.78 8.80 -9.03
N ALA A 57 1.51 8.44 -9.08
CA ALA A 57 1.03 7.19 -9.65
C ALA A 57 -0.27 7.39 -10.42
N ARG A 58 -0.43 6.60 -11.48
CA ARG A 58 -1.68 6.43 -12.22
C ARG A 58 -2.11 4.98 -12.06
N LEU A 59 -2.92 4.72 -11.03
CA LEU A 59 -3.29 3.37 -10.60
C LEU A 59 -3.79 2.50 -11.76
N ALA A 60 -4.65 3.04 -12.62
CA ALA A 60 -5.21 2.32 -13.77
C ALA A 60 -4.18 1.99 -14.87
N GLU A 61 -3.03 2.66 -14.90
CA GLU A 61 -1.91 2.33 -15.80
C GLU A 61 -0.93 1.33 -15.18
N GLN A 62 -0.93 1.20 -13.85
CA GLN A 62 0.01 0.35 -13.10
C GLN A 62 -0.55 -1.03 -12.76
N PHE A 63 -1.86 -1.11 -12.48
CA PHE A 63 -2.50 -2.32 -11.99
C PHE A 63 -3.75 -2.68 -12.78
N ASP A 64 -4.00 -3.99 -12.89
CA ASP A 64 -5.23 -4.51 -13.49
C ASP A 64 -6.42 -4.48 -12.52
N ALA A 65 -6.14 -4.55 -11.22
CA ALA A 65 -7.14 -4.51 -10.17
C ALA A 65 -6.53 -3.93 -8.88
N VAL A 66 -7.39 -3.34 -8.06
CA VAL A 66 -7.05 -2.84 -6.72
C VAL A 66 -7.98 -3.44 -5.70
N ILE A 67 -7.44 -3.88 -4.57
CA ILE A 67 -8.21 -4.25 -3.39
C ILE A 67 -7.91 -3.20 -2.33
N HIS A 68 -8.96 -2.58 -1.81
CA HIS A 68 -8.86 -1.61 -0.75
C HIS A 68 -9.38 -2.23 0.56
N LEU A 69 -8.60 -2.04 1.62
CA LEU A 69 -8.96 -2.30 3.00
C LEU A 69 -8.67 -1.00 3.76
N ASP A 70 -9.70 -0.41 4.34
CA ASP A 70 -9.59 0.91 4.95
C ASP A 70 -8.74 0.89 6.22
N GLU A 71 -8.94 -0.15 7.04
CA GLU A 71 -8.16 -0.40 8.24
C GLU A 71 -7.37 -1.70 8.09
N THR A 72 -6.09 -1.63 8.45
CA THR A 72 -5.20 -2.79 8.50
C THR A 72 -4.46 -2.81 9.83
N ARG A 73 -3.95 -3.98 10.21
CA ARG A 73 -3.14 -4.17 11.42
C ARG A 73 -1.84 -4.87 11.07
N ALA A 74 -0.85 -4.73 11.94
CA ALA A 74 0.42 -5.43 11.80
C ALA A 74 0.21 -6.95 11.70
N LEU A 75 1.02 -7.60 10.86
CA LEU A 75 1.04 -9.05 10.75
C LEU A 75 1.54 -9.67 12.06
N GLU A 76 0.93 -10.78 12.45
CA GLU A 76 1.42 -11.61 13.55
C GLU A 76 2.32 -12.71 12.99
N PRO A 77 3.57 -12.88 13.51
CA PRO A 77 4.43 -13.98 13.09
C PRO A 77 3.77 -15.34 13.34
N LEU A 78 3.88 -16.25 12.37
CA LEU A 78 3.38 -17.63 12.50
C LEU A 78 4.14 -18.41 13.59
N GLU A 79 5.43 -18.12 13.75
CA GLU A 79 6.27 -18.67 14.83
C GLU A 79 6.79 -17.52 15.70
N ARG A 80 6.51 -17.60 17.01
CA ARG A 80 7.04 -16.67 18.01
C ARG A 80 8.39 -17.18 18.50
N THR A 81 9.43 -17.09 17.69
CA THR A 81 10.79 -17.39 18.16
C THR A 81 11.26 -16.32 19.14
N SER A 82 12.08 -16.72 20.12
CA SER A 82 12.60 -15.89 21.23
C SER A 82 13.42 -14.65 20.81
N THR A 83 13.61 -14.43 19.52
CA THR A 83 14.25 -13.24 18.92
C THR A 83 13.33 -12.02 18.88
N TRP A 84 12.00 -12.19 18.97
CA TRP A 84 11.05 -11.07 18.93
C TRP A 84 10.98 -10.25 20.23
N GLU A 85 11.54 -10.73 21.35
CA GLU A 85 11.57 -9.95 22.60
C GLU A 85 12.57 -8.78 22.56
N LYS A 86 13.46 -8.69 21.55
CA LYS A 86 14.52 -7.67 21.48
C LYS A 86 14.56 -6.81 20.23
N GLY A 87 13.50 -6.80 19.41
CA GLY A 87 13.35 -5.81 18.34
C GLY A 87 14.40 -5.87 17.23
N GLU A 88 15.20 -6.95 17.13
CA GLU A 88 16.06 -7.16 15.96
C GLU A 88 15.25 -7.84 14.86
N LEU A 89 15.20 -7.19 13.70
CA LEU A 89 14.70 -7.77 12.46
C LEU A 89 15.62 -8.94 12.08
N PRO A 90 15.11 -10.16 11.83
CA PRO A 90 15.91 -11.17 11.18
C PRO A 90 16.20 -10.71 9.75
N GLU A 91 17.47 -10.40 9.45
CA GLU A 91 17.96 -10.36 8.08
C GLU A 91 17.89 -11.76 7.49
N THR A 92 16.83 -12.11 6.75
CA THR A 92 16.81 -13.38 6.01
C THR A 92 15.75 -13.43 4.90
N TYR A 93 16.16 -13.33 3.62
CA TYR A 93 16.03 -14.37 2.56
C TYR A 93 16.68 -13.89 1.22
N PRO A 94 17.18 -14.81 0.36
CA PRO A 94 18.55 -14.83 -0.13
C PRO A 94 18.84 -13.81 -1.24
N PHE A 95 19.96 -13.11 -1.15
CA PHE A 95 20.60 -12.49 -2.31
C PHE A 95 21.42 -13.59 -2.99
N GLN A 96 21.02 -13.96 -4.20
CA GLN A 96 21.80 -14.88 -5.02
C GLN A 96 23.08 -14.16 -5.50
N VAL A 97 24.20 -14.91 -5.46
CA VAL A 97 25.56 -14.56 -5.88
C VAL A 97 25.68 -13.78 -7.19
#